data_AF-A0A3Q3VV65-F1
#
_entry.id   AF-A0A3Q3VV65-F1
#
_cell.length_a   1.000
_cell.length_b   1.000
_cell.length_c   1.000
_cell.angle_alpha   90.00
_cell.angle_beta   90.00
_cell.angle_gamma   90.00
#
_symmetry.space_group_name_H-M   'P 1'
#
loop_
_entity.id
_entity.type
_entity.pdbx_description
1 polymer ?
#
loop_
_entity_poly.entity_id
_entity_poly.type
_entity_poly.pdbx_seq_one_letter_code
_entity_poly.pdbx_strand_id
1 'polypeptide(L)'
;MTAISAGSRSSCLPPKGLDISLAALQRQDPYINTIVDVASQVALYTYNNRANEWEKTEVEGTLFIYTRLASPRHGFTIMNRLSMENLTEPITKDLDFQLQHPFLLYRNARERQTL
;
A
#
# COMPACT_ATOMS: atom_id res chain seq x y z
N MET A 1 -13.42 -4.67 2.38
CA MET A 1 -13.02 -3.27 2.50
C MET A 1 -11.74 -3.25 3.33
N THR A 2 -10.77 -2.44 2.93
CA THR A 2 -9.46 -2.42 3.56
C THR A 2 -9.15 -1.03 4.08
N ALA A 3 -8.49 -0.93 5.23
CA ALA A 3 -8.04 0.33 5.80
C ALA A 3 -6.53 0.31 6.04
N ILE A 4 -5.89 1.46 5.80
CA ILE A 4 -4.48 1.70 6.08
C ILE A 4 -4.42 2.85 7.08
N SER A 5 -3.86 2.61 8.26
CA SER A 5 -3.50 3.70 9.17
C SER A 5 -2.11 4.22 8.81
N ALA A 6 -1.89 5.53 8.86
CA ALA A 6 -0.56 6.12 8.72
C ALA A 6 -0.16 6.79 10.03
N GLY A 7 1.03 6.48 10.54
CA GLY A 7 1.62 7.18 11.68
C GLY A 7 1.89 8.65 11.32
N SER A 8 1.73 9.57 12.28
CA SER A 8 1.81 11.03 12.10
C SER A 8 3.20 11.58 11.73
N ARG A 9 4.13 10.74 11.28
CA ARG A 9 5.48 11.14 10.83
C ARG A 9 5.60 10.91 9.33
N SER A 10 5.29 11.94 8.56
CA SER A 10 5.74 12.06 7.17
C SER A 10 7.25 12.30 7.16
N SER A 11 8.06 11.25 7.34
CA SER A 11 9.49 11.35 7.05
C SER A 11 9.68 11.14 5.55
N CYS A 12 9.78 12.26 4.83
CA CYS A 12 10.47 12.30 3.54
C CYS A 12 11.86 11.68 3.75
N LEU A 13 12.03 10.45 3.26
CA LEU A 13 13.30 9.74 3.34
C LEU A 13 14.37 10.57 2.58
N PRO A 14 15.60 10.66 3.08
CA PRO A 14 16.67 11.33 2.35
C PRO A 14 16.83 10.65 0.96
N PRO A 15 17.22 11.40 -0.09
CA PRO A 15 17.26 10.89 -1.48
C PRO A 15 17.96 9.54 -1.62
N LYS A 16 19.05 9.31 -0.89
CA LYS A 16 19.81 8.05 -0.88
C LYS A 16 19.03 6.84 -0.35
N GLY A 17 18.10 7.04 0.58
CA GLY A 17 17.26 5.96 1.12
C GLY A 17 16.15 5.55 0.15
N LEU A 18 15.70 6.49 -0.69
CA LEU A 18 14.76 6.23 -1.78
C LEU A 18 15.41 5.43 -2.89
N ASP A 19 16.70 5.66 -3.21
CA ASP A 19 17.42 4.90 -4.24
C ASP A 19 17.51 3.41 -3.91
N ILE A 20 17.83 3.07 -2.66
CA ILE A 20 17.91 1.68 -2.19
C ILE A 20 16.51 1.03 -2.23
N SER A 21 15.49 1.77 -1.77
CA SER A 21 14.11 1.29 -1.77
C SER A 21 13.61 1.08 -3.20
N LEU A 22 13.89 2.01 -4.12
CA LEU A 22 13.53 1.91 -5.54
C LEU A 22 14.19 0.69 -6.19
N ALA A 23 15.48 0.47 -5.96
CA ALA A 23 16.18 -0.70 -6.47
C ALA A 23 15.56 -2.02 -5.93
N ALA A 24 15.18 -2.06 -4.65
CA ALA A 24 14.50 -3.22 -4.08
C ALA A 24 13.13 -3.46 -4.73
N LEU A 25 12.34 -2.41 -4.94
CA LEU A 25 11.05 -2.49 -5.62
C LEU A 25 11.19 -2.93 -7.08
N GLN A 26 12.18 -2.41 -7.80
CA GLN A 26 12.47 -2.77 -9.19
C GLN A 26 12.90 -4.23 -9.36
N ARG A 27 13.53 -4.83 -8.35
CA ARG A 27 13.83 -6.27 -8.36
C ARG A 27 12.57 -7.14 -8.35
N GLN A 28 11.48 -6.64 -7.76
CA GLN A 28 10.19 -7.33 -7.74
C GLN A 28 9.33 -6.98 -8.96
N ASP A 29 9.37 -5.73 -9.43
CA ASP A 29 8.69 -5.28 -10.64
C ASP A 29 9.59 -4.32 -11.46
N PRO A 30 10.21 -4.81 -12.55
CA PRO A 30 11.10 -4.01 -13.39
C PRO A 30 10.44 -2.80 -14.07
N TYR A 31 9.10 -2.75 -14.11
CA TYR A 31 8.39 -1.63 -14.71
C TYR A 31 8.24 -0.43 -13.77
N ILE A 32 8.61 -0.56 -12.49
CA ILE A 32 8.59 0.56 -11.54
C ILE A 32 9.60 1.62 -11.99
N ASN A 33 9.10 2.83 -12.19
CA ASN A 33 9.86 3.95 -12.72
C ASN A 33 10.37 4.86 -11.60
N THR A 34 9.47 5.38 -10.76
CA THR A 34 9.81 6.33 -9.69
C THR A 34 8.91 6.13 -8.48
N ILE A 35 9.48 6.35 -7.28
CA ILE A 35 8.70 6.50 -6.05
C ILE A 35 8.11 7.92 -6.04
N VAL A 36 6.81 8.03 -5.84
CA VAL A 36 6.06 9.28 -5.75
C VAL A 36 5.99 9.77 -4.31
N ASP A 37 5.68 8.87 -3.38
CA ASP A 37 5.55 9.21 -1.96
C ASP A 37 5.77 7.98 -1.06
N VAL A 38 6.04 8.23 0.22
CA VAL A 38 6.35 7.21 1.24
C VAL A 38 5.67 7.53 2.56
N ALA A 39 4.99 6.55 3.15
CA ALA A 39 4.54 6.59 4.54
C ALA A 39 5.31 5.56 5.38
N SER A 40 6.09 6.05 6.35
CA SER A 40 7.09 5.23 7.06
C SER A 40 6.51 4.23 8.06
N GLN A 41 5.28 4.41 8.52
CA GLN A 41 4.63 3.46 9.40
C GLN A 41 3.17 3.36 9.01
N VAL A 42 2.81 2.20 8.48
CA VAL A 42 1.43 1.85 8.17
C VAL A 42 1.06 0.48 8.71
N ALA A 43 -0.20 0.31 9.07
CA ALA A 43 -0.78 -1.00 9.40
C ALA A 43 -2.05 -1.22 8.58
N LEU A 44 -2.21 -2.45 8.08
CA LEU A 44 -3.33 -2.85 7.25
C LEU A 44 -4.41 -3.54 8.09
N TYR A 45 -5.66 -3.15 7.85
CA TYR A 45 -6.84 -3.74 8.47
C TYR A 45 -7.82 -4.21 7.39
N THR A 46 -8.47 -5.33 7.63
CA THR A 46 -9.52 -5.87 6.77
C THR A 46 -10.84 -5.91 7.51
N TYR A 47 -11.92 -5.58 6.82
CA TYR A 47 -13.25 -5.65 7.38
C TYR A 47 -13.82 -7.07 7.28
N ASN A 48 -14.14 -7.70 8.41
CA ASN A 48 -14.80 -9.00 8.45
C ASN A 48 -16.31 -8.82 8.43
N ASN A 49 -16.94 -9.13 7.29
CA ASN A 49 -18.40 -9.03 7.13
C ASN A 49 -19.19 -9.96 8.06
N ARG A 50 -18.63 -11.10 8.49
CA ARG A 50 -19.34 -12.09 9.32
C ARG A 50 -19.43 -11.63 10.78
N ALA A 51 -18.33 -11.09 11.30
CA ALA A 51 -18.25 -10.56 12.66
C ALA A 51 -18.64 -9.08 12.74
N ASN A 52 -18.78 -8.41 11.59
CA ASN A 52 -19.09 -6.99 11.47
C ASN A 52 -18.09 -6.10 12.22
N GLU A 53 -16.81 -6.45 12.13
CA GLU A 53 -15.72 -5.80 12.83
C GLU A 53 -14.47 -5.64 11.95
N TRP A 54 -13.58 -4.73 12.36
CA TRP A 54 -12.29 -4.54 11.73
C TRP A 54 -11.23 -5.43 12.37
N GLU A 55 -10.53 -6.21 11.55
CA GLU A 55 -9.45 -7.09 12.00
C GLU A 55 -8.11 -6.50 11.55
N LYS A 56 -7.17 -6.38 12.50
CA LYS A 56 -5.78 -6.04 12.17
C LYS A 56 -5.14 -7.23 11.47
N THR A 57 -4.48 -6.97 10.35
CA THR A 57 -3.72 -8.01 9.64
C THR A 57 -2.25 -8.03 10.09
N GLU A 58 -1.50 -9.05 9.68
CA GLU A 58 -0.06 -9.18 9.92
C GLU A 58 0.81 -8.30 8.99
N VAL A 59 0.19 -7.37 8.25
CA VAL A 59 0.88 -6.45 7.35
C VAL A 59 1.07 -5.10 8.04
N GLU A 60 2.30 -4.86 8.52
CA GLU A 60 2.73 -3.60 9.13
C GLU A 60 4.11 -3.21 8.60
N GLY A 61 4.27 -1.98 8.12
CA GLY A 61 5.55 -1.55 7.56
C GLY A 61 5.56 -0.21 6.87
N THR A 62 6.26 -0.13 5.75
CA THR A 62 6.41 1.11 4.98
C THR A 62 5.55 1.05 3.72
N LEU A 63 4.70 2.05 3.51
CA LEU A 63 3.97 2.20 2.25
C LEU A 63 4.78 3.01 1.26
N PHE A 64 4.91 2.51 0.04
CA PHE A 64 5.49 3.21 -1.10
C PHE A 64 4.44 3.38 -2.18
N ILE A 65 4.29 4.60 -2.66
CA ILE A 65 3.49 4.93 -3.85
C ILE A 65 4.47 5.14 -5.00
N TYR A 66 4.20 4.56 -6.17
CA TYR A 66 5.12 4.62 -7.30
C TYR A 66 4.41 4.73 -8.65
N THR A 67 5.15 5.21 -9.64
CA THR A 67 4.77 5.16 -11.06
C THR A 67 5.39 3.95 -11.74
N ARG A 68 4.74 3.48 -12.81
CA ARG A 68 5.19 2.37 -13.67
C ARG A 68 5.22 2.79 -15.13
N LEU A 69 6.15 2.20 -15.89
CA LEU A 69 6.25 2.39 -17.35
C LEU A 69 5.16 1.61 -18.11
N ALA A 70 4.61 0.56 -17.51
CA ALA A 70 3.54 -0.26 -18.05
C ALA A 70 2.20 -0.01 -17.33
N SER A 71 1.09 -0.37 -17.96
CA SER A 71 -0.22 -0.35 -17.31
C SER A 71 -0.30 -1.45 -16.23
N PRO A 72 -0.97 -1.22 -15.08
CA PRO A 72 -1.44 0.08 -14.58
C PRO A 72 -0.26 1.00 -14.22
N ARG A 73 -0.36 2.28 -14.59
CA ARG A 73 0.76 3.26 -14.48
C ARG A 73 1.08 3.68 -13.04
N HIS A 74 0.23 3.37 -12.09
CA HIS A 74 0.39 3.70 -10.69
C HIS A 74 0.11 2.48 -9.84
N GLY A 75 0.79 2.39 -8.70
CA GLY A 75 0.59 1.33 -7.73
C GLY A 75 1.11 1.77 -6.38
N PHE A 76 0.76 1.00 -5.36
CA PHE A 76 1.40 1.11 -4.08
C PHE A 76 1.75 -0.27 -3.54
N THR A 77 2.75 -0.31 -2.68
CA THR A 77 3.11 -1.51 -1.93
C THR A 77 3.33 -1.17 -0.47
N ILE A 78 2.95 -2.08 0.41
CA ILE A 78 3.36 -2.07 1.80
C ILE A 78 4.46 -3.11 1.94
N MET A 79 5.69 -2.63 2.10
CA MET A 79 6.81 -3.49 2.46
C MET A 79 6.67 -3.89 3.92
N ASN A 80 6.31 -5.15 4.15
CA ASN A 80 6.05 -5.67 5.47
C ASN A 80 7.36 -5.80 6.25
N ARG A 81 7.32 -5.42 7.53
CA ARG A 81 8.46 -5.55 8.45
C ARG A 81 8.36 -6.78 9.34
N LEU A 82 7.15 -7.36 9.44
CA LEU A 82 6.88 -8.53 10.28
C LEU A 82 7.14 -9.85 9.53
N SER A 83 6.99 -9.84 8.20
CA SER A 83 7.23 -11.01 7.35
C SER A 83 7.74 -10.60 5.97
N MET A 84 8.05 -11.59 5.13
CA MET A 84 8.43 -11.37 3.73
C MET A 84 7.21 -11.18 2.80
N GLU A 85 5.99 -11.25 3.34
CA GLU A 85 4.76 -11.11 2.57
C GLU A 85 4.36 -9.63 2.48
N ASN A 86 4.73 -9.02 1.36
CA ASN A 86 4.36 -7.64 1.04
C ASN A 86 2.95 -7.58 0.43
N LEU A 87 2.23 -6.51 0.72
CA LEU A 87 1.00 -6.18 0.00
C LEU A 87 1.36 -5.31 -1.21
N THR A 88 0.91 -5.68 -2.40
CA THR A 88 1.04 -4.85 -3.60
C THR A 88 -0.30 -4.69 -4.26
N GLU A 89 -0.71 -3.45 -4.50
CA GLU A 89 -2.01 -3.13 -5.07
C GLU A 89 -1.84 -2.20 -6.29
N PRO A 90 -2.34 -2.60 -7.46
CA PRO A 90 -2.39 -1.73 -8.61
C PRO A 90 -3.43 -0.63 -8.39
N ILE A 91 -3.08 0.62 -8.71
CA ILE A 91 -4.06 1.72 -8.71
C ILE A 91 -4.74 1.74 -10.07
N THR A 92 -5.93 1.14 -10.14
CA THR A 92 -6.79 1.13 -11.33
C THR A 92 -8.01 2.02 -11.11
N LYS A 93 -8.83 2.20 -12.17
CA LYS A 93 -10.07 2.97 -12.08
C LYS A 93 -11.14 2.33 -11.19
N ASP A 94 -10.99 1.04 -10.88
CA ASP A 94 -11.92 0.28 -10.05
C ASP A 94 -11.59 0.38 -8.56
N LEU A 95 -10.47 1.02 -8.22
CA LEU A 95 -10.01 1.22 -6.86
C LEU A 95 -10.70 2.45 -6.27
N ASP A 96 -11.65 2.23 -5.36
CA ASP A 96 -12.32 3.31 -4.65
C ASP A 96 -11.55 3.66 -3.39
N PHE A 97 -11.35 4.95 -3.11
CA PHE A 97 -10.71 5.45 -1.90
C PHE A 97 -11.65 6.34 -1.09
N GLN A 98 -11.55 6.25 0.23
CA GLN A 98 -12.22 7.14 1.16
C GLN A 98 -11.27 7.47 2.30
N LEU A 99 -11.02 8.77 2.52
CA LEU A 99 -10.24 9.22 3.66
C LEU A 99 -11.16 9.38 4.88
N GLN A 100 -10.86 8.66 5.95
CA GLN A 100 -11.49 8.83 7.26
C GLN A 100 -10.39 8.95 8.30
N HIS A 101 -9.88 10.16 8.48
CA HIS A 101 -8.71 10.42 9.31
C HIS A 101 -8.81 9.74 10.69
N PRO A 102 -7.77 9.02 11.15
CA PRO A 102 -6.43 8.88 10.56
C PRO A 102 -6.26 7.72 9.54
N PHE A 103 -7.34 7.14 9.03
CA PHE A 103 -7.34 5.97 8.15
C PHE A 103 -7.64 6.33 6.69
N LEU A 104 -6.94 5.67 5.77
CA LEU A 104 -7.30 5.61 4.35
C LEU A 104 -8.01 4.29 4.09
N LEU A 105 -9.30 4.34 3.77
CA LEU A 105 -10.08 3.19 3.36
C LEU A 105 -10.00 3.03 1.85
N TYR A 106 -9.90 1.79 1.39
CA TYR A 106 -9.99 1.47 -0.03
C TYR A 106 -10.73 0.16 -0.26
N ARG A 107 -11.28 0.03 -1.48
CA ARG A 107 -11.91 -1.21 -1.96
C ARG A 107 -11.34 -1.55 -3.32
N ASN A 108 -10.75 -2.73 -3.45
CA ASN A 108 -10.21 -3.23 -4.71
C ASN A 108 -11.26 -4.10 -5.45
N ALA A 109 -11.03 -4.35 -6.73
CA ALA A 109 -11.93 -5.16 -7.55
C ALA A 109 -12.00 -6.65 -7.11
N ARG A 110 -10.98 -7.15 -6.39
CA ARG A 110 -10.93 -8.54 -5.92
C ARG A 110 -11.99 -8.79 -4.85
N GLU A 111 -12.26 -7.80 -4.01
CA GLU A 111 -13.35 -7.85 -3.01
C GLU A 111 -14.75 -7.78 -3.64
N ARG A 112 -14.87 -7.33 -4.89
CA ARG A 112 -16.16 -7.30 -5.61
C ARG A 112 -16.58 -8.68 -6.14
N GLN A 113 -15.68 -9.67 -6.17
CA GLN A 113 -15.94 -11.00 -6.70
C GLN A 113 -16.40 -12.03 -5.65
N THR A 114 -16.59 -11.62 -4.39
CA THR A 114 -17.04 -12.52 -3.31
C THR A 114 -18.48 -12.26 -2.87
N LEU A 115 -19.32 -11.75 -3.78
CA LEU A 115 -20.78 -11.67 -3.59
C LEU A 115 -21.48 -12.73 -4.44
#